data_AF-A0A136NA26-F1
#
_entry.id   AF-A0A136NA26-F1
#
_cell.length_a   1.000
_cell.length_b   1.000
_cell.length_c   1.000
_cell.angle_alpha   90.00
_cell.angle_beta   90.00
_cell.angle_gamma   90.00
#
_symmetry.space_group_name_H-M   'P 1'
#
loop_
_entity.id
_entity.type
_entity.pdbx_description
1 polymer ?
#
loop_
_entity_poly.entity_id
_entity_poly.type
_entity_poly.pdbx_seq_one_letter_code
_entity_poly.pdbx_strand_id
1 'polypeptide(L)'
;MRKMPVFGLLLVILLLVILEYYTYTALRFLLRTSRPSFRTFFTTIYVAVSIIIILMFLFFPYLRTIEINKALKNFLFGFSFGFIIAKVLISLVLILDDLRRLFFYMISFLPNGEISPEKIEKGMTRSQFLNTIALLLGGGFFMTLLYGMSNRYNYKVKKIKLKFDNLPESFRGLKAVHISDIHSGSFNNIKAVKRGVDMVNSLNADVVFFYRRFSE
;
A
#
# COMPACT_ATOMS: atom_id res chain seq x y z
N MET A 1 5.34 11.04 -29.62
CA MET A 1 4.42 10.94 -28.46
C MET A 1 3.05 10.54 -28.99
N ARG A 2 2.55 9.33 -28.70
CA ARG A 2 1.17 8.94 -29.06
C ARG A 2 0.22 9.90 -28.31
N LYS A 3 -0.58 10.68 -29.03
CA LYS A 3 -1.62 11.52 -28.41
C LYS A 3 -2.54 10.57 -27.64
N MET A 4 -2.62 10.72 -26.32
CA MET A 4 -3.64 9.98 -25.55
C MET A 4 -5.00 10.42 -26.11
N PRO A 5 -5.88 9.47 -26.47
CA PRO A 5 -7.22 9.84 -26.92
C PRO A 5 -7.89 10.63 -25.80
N VAL A 6 -8.45 11.81 -26.13
CA VAL A 6 -9.08 12.72 -25.17
C VAL A 6 -10.09 11.98 -24.29
N PHE A 7 -10.81 11.03 -24.88
CA PHE A 7 -11.72 10.11 -24.19
C PHE A 7 -11.05 9.34 -23.04
N GLY A 8 -9.86 8.77 -23.26
CA GLY A 8 -9.14 8.03 -22.23
C GLY A 8 -8.70 8.91 -21.05
N LEU A 9 -8.32 10.16 -21.32
CA LEU A 9 -7.97 11.11 -20.26
C LEU A 9 -9.19 11.47 -19.41
N LEU A 10 -10.34 11.74 -20.04
CA LEU A 10 -11.59 12.04 -19.34
C LEU A 10 -12.03 10.88 -18.45
N LEU A 11 -11.93 9.64 -18.94
CA LEU A 11 -12.24 8.43 -18.16
C LEU A 11 -11.38 8.32 -16.91
N VAL A 12 -10.07 8.57 -17.02
CA VAL A 12 -9.14 8.53 -15.89
C VAL A 12 -9.46 9.62 -14.86
N ILE A 13 -9.74 10.84 -15.33
CA ILE A 13 -10.14 11.95 -14.44
C ILE A 13 -11.42 11.59 -13.70
N LEU A 14 -12.43 11.06 -14.40
CA LEU A 14 -13.68 10.62 -13.78
C LEU A 14 -13.43 9.58 -12.69
N LEU A 15 -12.59 8.57 -12.97
CA LEU A 15 -12.22 7.55 -11.98
C LEU A 15 -11.55 8.19 -10.76
N LEU A 16 -10.59 9.10 -10.95
CA LEU A 16 -9.91 9.78 -9.84
C LEU A 16 -10.87 10.61 -8.99
N VAL A 17 -11.85 11.27 -9.61
CA VAL A 17 -12.88 12.04 -8.90
C VAL A 17 -13.78 11.13 -8.08
N ILE A 18 -14.20 9.98 -8.62
CA ILE A 18 -14.99 8.98 -7.88
C ILE A 18 -14.19 8.47 -6.67
N LEU A 19 -12.92 8.11 -6.89
CA LEU A 19 -12.06 7.67 -5.80
C LEU A 19 -11.96 8.74 -4.71
N GLU A 20 -11.70 9.99 -5.10
CA GLU A 20 -11.59 11.14 -4.20
C GLU A 20 -12.87 11.36 -3.38
N TYR A 21 -14.04 11.32 -4.03
CA TYR A 21 -15.34 11.50 -3.39
C TYR A 21 -15.55 10.48 -2.26
N TYR A 22 -15.31 9.20 -2.55
CA TYR A 22 -15.50 8.13 -1.58
C TYR A 22 -14.50 8.19 -0.44
N THR A 23 -13.23 8.44 -0.73
CA THR A 23 -12.20 8.50 0.32
C THR A 23 -12.32 9.73 1.18
N TYR A 24 -12.74 10.86 0.61
CA TYR A 24 -13.07 12.06 1.37
C TYR A 24 -14.29 11.83 2.29
N THR A 25 -15.31 11.11 1.81
CA THR A 25 -16.46 10.72 2.63
C THR A 25 -16.04 9.82 3.80
N ALA A 26 -15.18 8.83 3.55
CA ALA A 26 -14.60 7.98 4.58
C ALA A 26 -13.78 8.78 5.61
N LEU A 27 -12.97 9.75 5.15
CA LEU A 27 -12.18 10.61 6.02
C LEU A 27 -13.06 11.50 6.90
N ARG A 28 -14.11 12.11 6.33
CA ARG A 28 -15.08 12.90 7.10
C ARG A 28 -15.80 12.04 8.14
N PHE A 29 -16.10 10.79 7.80
CA PHE A 29 -16.65 9.83 8.74
C PHE A 29 -15.69 9.55 9.90
N LEU A 30 -14.40 9.30 9.63
CA LEU A 30 -13.38 9.07 10.64
C LEU A 30 -13.24 10.25 11.60
N LEU A 31 -13.25 11.47 11.07
CA LEU A 31 -13.00 12.70 11.83
C LEU A 31 -14.28 13.31 12.43
N ARG A 32 -15.44 12.66 12.33
CA ARG A 32 -16.74 13.23 12.73
C ARG A 32 -16.84 13.54 14.23
N THR A 33 -16.16 12.77 15.07
CA THR A 33 -16.14 12.94 16.54
C THR A 33 -14.92 13.73 17.02
N SER A 34 -14.03 14.13 16.11
CA SER A 34 -12.80 14.85 16.45
C SER A 34 -13.04 16.35 16.66
N ARG A 35 -12.15 17.01 17.40
CA ARG A 35 -12.19 18.47 17.61
C ARG A 35 -12.11 19.21 16.26
N PRO A 36 -12.75 20.39 16.11
CA PRO A 36 -12.78 21.11 14.83
C PRO A 36 -11.39 21.44 14.26
N SER A 37 -10.44 21.87 15.09
CA SER A 37 -9.06 22.18 14.67
C SER A 37 -8.33 20.94 14.13
N PHE A 38 -8.46 19.81 14.82
CA PHE A 38 -7.91 18.52 14.40
C PHE A 38 -8.51 18.08 13.06
N ARG A 39 -9.85 18.18 12.93
CA ARG A 39 -10.54 17.85 11.69
C ARG A 39 -10.03 18.69 10.51
N THR A 40 -9.90 20.00 10.67
CA THR A 40 -9.39 20.89 9.62
C THR A 40 -7.96 20.54 9.25
N PHE A 41 -7.07 20.36 10.24
CA PHE A 41 -5.67 20.01 10.00
C PHE A 41 -5.49 18.74 9.16
N PHE A 42 -6.11 17.63 9.56
CA PHE A 42 -6.00 16.36 8.84
C PHE A 42 -6.68 16.41 7.47
N THR A 43 -7.80 17.12 7.35
CA THR A 43 -8.48 17.30 6.06
C THR A 43 -7.60 18.10 5.09
N THR A 44 -6.98 19.19 5.54
CA THR A 44 -6.08 20.01 4.73
C THR A 44 -4.87 19.20 4.26
N ILE A 45 -4.24 18.43 5.15
CA ILE A 45 -3.12 17.56 4.79
C ILE A 45 -3.54 16.54 3.73
N TYR A 46 -4.67 15.86 3.96
CA TYR A 46 -5.19 14.87 3.02
C TYR A 46 -5.46 15.46 1.63
N VAL A 47 -6.09 16.64 1.57
CA VAL A 47 -6.37 17.32 0.29
C VAL A 47 -5.08 17.74 -0.39
N ALA A 48 -4.12 18.33 0.33
CA ALA A 48 -2.83 18.72 -0.21
C ALA A 48 -2.07 17.51 -0.79
N VAL A 49 -1.99 16.41 -0.05
CA VAL A 49 -1.37 15.15 -0.52
C VAL A 49 -2.10 14.59 -1.74
N SER A 50 -3.44 14.61 -1.76
CA SER A 50 -4.23 14.14 -2.89
C SER A 50 -3.99 14.96 -4.15
N ILE A 51 -3.93 16.29 -4.04
CA ILE A 51 -3.59 17.19 -5.16
C ILE A 51 -2.19 16.89 -5.67
N ILE A 52 -1.19 16.77 -4.79
CA ILE A 52 0.19 16.44 -5.19
C ILE A 52 0.24 15.13 -5.97
N ILE A 53 -0.46 14.09 -5.51
CA ILE A 53 -0.48 12.79 -6.18
C ILE A 53 -1.16 12.86 -7.54
N ILE A 54 -2.27 13.59 -7.65
CA ILE A 54 -2.96 13.80 -8.94
C ILE A 54 -2.03 14.53 -9.91
N LEU A 55 -1.37 15.61 -9.47
CA LEU A 55 -0.40 16.33 -10.29
C LEU A 55 0.77 15.41 -10.71
N MET A 56 1.31 14.62 -9.77
CA MET A 56 2.36 13.65 -10.08
C MET A 56 1.93 12.63 -11.14
N PHE A 57 0.68 12.19 -11.10
CA PHE A 57 0.12 11.27 -12.08
C PHE A 57 -0.05 11.94 -13.46
N LEU A 58 -0.58 13.17 -13.50
CA LEU A 58 -0.76 13.93 -14.74
C LEU A 58 0.57 14.28 -15.41
N PHE A 59 1.58 14.66 -14.61
CA PHE A 59 2.93 14.99 -15.07
C PHE A 59 3.87 13.78 -15.11
N PHE A 60 3.37 12.55 -14.94
CA PHE A 60 4.18 11.34 -14.90
C PHE A 60 5.18 11.20 -16.06
N PRO A 61 4.80 11.46 -17.34
CA PRO A 61 5.74 11.36 -18.46
C PRO A 61 6.94 12.31 -18.33
N TYR A 62 6.73 13.50 -17.76
CA TYR A 62 7.76 14.49 -17.54
C TYR A 62 8.60 14.16 -16.30
N LEU A 63 7.97 13.77 -15.19
CA LEU A 63 8.67 13.35 -13.97
C LEU A 63 9.59 12.13 -14.20
N ARG A 64 9.26 11.29 -15.17
CA ARG A 64 10.11 10.15 -15.56
C ARG A 64 11.47 10.61 -16.10
N THR A 65 11.51 11.69 -16.87
CA THR A 65 12.73 12.18 -17.54
C THR A 65 13.60 13.05 -16.64
N ILE A 66 13.08 13.58 -15.54
CA ILE A 66 13.87 14.39 -14.60
C ILE A 66 14.88 13.50 -13.86
N GLU A 67 16.15 13.91 -13.85
CA GLU A 67 17.22 13.27 -13.08
C GLU A 67 17.16 13.66 -11.60
N ILE A 68 16.24 13.02 -10.87
CA ILE A 68 16.23 13.04 -9.40
C ILE A 68 16.87 11.76 -8.86
N ASN A 69 17.28 11.80 -7.58
CA ASN A 69 17.77 10.64 -6.85
C ASN A 69 16.82 9.43 -7.05
N LYS A 70 17.35 8.31 -7.58
CA LYS A 70 16.60 7.09 -7.90
C LYS A 70 15.79 6.58 -6.70
N ALA A 71 16.31 6.72 -5.49
CA ALA A 71 15.63 6.30 -4.27
C ALA A 71 14.40 7.15 -3.96
N LEU A 72 14.54 8.48 -4.09
CA LEU A 72 13.44 9.41 -3.89
C LEU A 72 12.36 9.18 -4.96
N LYS A 73 12.77 8.99 -6.22
CA LYS A 73 11.87 8.66 -7.33
C LYS A 73 11.06 7.39 -7.04
N ASN A 74 11.73 6.31 -6.63
CA ASN A 74 11.09 5.05 -6.29
C ASN A 74 10.17 5.18 -5.08
N PHE A 75 10.58 5.93 -4.05
CA PHE A 75 9.75 6.18 -2.88
C PHE A 75 8.48 6.94 -3.27
N LEU A 76 8.61 8.04 -4.02
CA LEU A 76 7.48 8.85 -4.46
C LEU A 76 6.49 8.04 -5.30
N PHE A 77 6.97 7.26 -6.27
CA PHE A 77 6.09 6.40 -7.06
C PHE A 77 5.43 5.29 -6.24
N GLY A 78 6.19 4.62 -5.36
CA GLY A 78 5.63 3.61 -4.47
C GLY A 78 4.58 4.17 -3.52
N PHE A 79 4.83 5.36 -2.96
CA PHE A 79 3.91 6.09 -2.10
C PHE A 79 2.63 6.48 -2.87
N SER A 80 2.77 7.12 -4.03
CA SER A 80 1.61 7.53 -4.86
C SER A 80 0.77 6.33 -5.28
N PHE A 81 1.40 5.24 -5.73
CA PHE A 81 0.70 4.03 -6.15
C PHE A 81 0.00 3.34 -4.99
N GLY A 82 0.69 3.21 -3.85
CA GLY A 82 0.10 2.66 -2.62
C GLY A 82 -1.09 3.49 -2.13
N PHE A 83 -1.00 4.82 -2.22
CA PHE A 83 -2.08 5.73 -1.85
C PHE A 83 -3.29 5.59 -2.77
N ILE A 84 -3.09 5.45 -4.09
CA ILE A 84 -4.17 5.20 -5.05
C ILE A 84 -4.82 3.83 -4.79
N ILE A 85 -4.04 2.78 -4.53
CA ILE A 85 -4.61 1.47 -4.18
C ILE A 85 -5.43 1.55 -2.90
N ALA A 86 -4.93 2.24 -1.87
CA ALA A 86 -5.69 2.46 -0.65
C ALA A 86 -7.01 3.17 -0.91
N LYS A 87 -7.02 4.16 -1.81
CA LYS A 87 -8.26 4.82 -2.27
C LYS A 87 -9.21 3.85 -2.94
N VAL A 88 -8.71 3.04 -3.88
CA VAL A 88 -9.51 2.00 -4.56
C VAL A 88 -10.15 1.05 -3.55
N LEU A 89 -9.39 0.55 -2.57
CA LEU A 89 -9.92 -0.36 -1.55
C LEU A 89 -11.04 0.28 -0.72
N ILE A 90 -10.86 1.55 -0.30
CA ILE A 90 -11.90 2.29 0.43
C ILE A 90 -13.13 2.47 -0.46
N SER A 91 -12.95 2.97 -1.67
CA SER A 91 -14.04 3.26 -2.61
C SER A 91 -14.84 2.02 -2.96
N LEU A 92 -14.20 0.87 -3.19
CA LEU A 92 -14.90 -0.38 -3.50
C LEU A 92 -15.89 -0.77 -2.39
N VAL A 93 -15.46 -0.70 -1.12
CA VAL A 93 -16.34 -1.05 0.02
C VAL A 93 -17.50 -0.07 0.14
N LEU A 94 -17.25 1.23 -0.06
CA LEU A 94 -18.29 2.25 0.05
C LEU A 94 -19.27 2.24 -1.13
N ILE A 95 -18.80 1.97 -2.34
CA ILE A 95 -19.67 1.76 -3.52
C ILE A 95 -20.62 0.58 -3.26
N LEU A 96 -20.13 -0.51 -2.66
CA LEU A 96 -21.01 -1.63 -2.28
C LEU A 96 -22.05 -1.22 -1.24
N ASP A 97 -21.71 -0.37 -0.26
CA ASP A 97 -22.70 0.17 0.68
C ASP A 97 -23.75 1.03 -0.03
N ASP A 98 -23.34 1.87 -0.97
CA ASP A 98 -24.24 2.72 -1.75
C ASP A 98 -25.16 1.92 -2.67
N LEU A 99 -24.63 0.91 -3.38
CA LEU A 99 -25.43 0.00 -4.21
C LEU A 99 -26.48 -0.72 -3.38
N ARG A 100 -26.12 -1.16 -2.18
CA ARG A 100 -27.07 -1.75 -1.22
C ARG A 100 -28.16 -0.75 -0.83
N ARG A 101 -27.81 0.50 -0.50
CA ARG A 101 -28.79 1.54 -0.14
C ARG A 101 -29.71 1.85 -1.31
N LEU A 102 -29.17 1.95 -2.51
CA LEU A 102 -29.95 2.15 -3.74
C LEU A 102 -30.94 1.01 -3.95
N PHE A 103 -30.52 -0.24 -3.75
CA PHE A 103 -31.41 -1.40 -3.84
C PHE A 103 -32.60 -1.32 -2.86
N PHE A 104 -32.36 -1.02 -1.58
CA PHE A 104 -33.45 -0.84 -0.61
C PHE A 104 -34.33 0.38 -0.92
N TYR A 105 -33.73 1.46 -1.41
CA TYR A 105 -34.47 2.64 -1.86
C TYR A 105 -35.40 2.30 -3.03
N MET A 106 -34.93 1.53 -4.02
CA MET A 106 -35.76 1.09 -5.15
C MET A 106 -36.92 0.19 -4.70
N ILE A 107 -36.67 -0.73 -3.74
CA ILE A 107 -37.73 -1.61 -3.21
C ILE A 107 -38.79 -0.83 -2.45
N SER A 108 -38.42 0.27 -1.77
CA SER A 108 -39.36 1.09 -1.01
C SER A 108 -40.44 1.77 -1.85
N PHE A 109 -40.26 1.86 -3.17
CA PHE A 109 -41.29 2.37 -4.10
C PHE A 109 -42.32 1.32 -4.53
N LEU A 110 -42.15 0.05 -4.16
CA LEU A 110 -43.14 -0.98 -4.48
C LEU A 110 -44.35 -0.91 -3.52
N PRO A 111 -45.59 -1.17 -3.99
CA PRO A 111 -46.82 -1.06 -3.19
C PRO A 111 -46.86 -1.91 -1.90
N ASN A 112 -46.06 -2.98 -1.82
CA ASN A 112 -45.90 -3.84 -0.64
C ASN A 112 -44.46 -3.81 -0.08
N GLY A 113 -43.68 -2.80 -0.44
CA GLY A 113 -42.24 -2.70 -0.23
C GLY A 113 -41.82 -2.14 1.13
N GLU A 114 -42.50 -2.48 2.22
CA GLU A 114 -42.07 -2.11 3.59
C GLU A 114 -40.88 -2.96 4.07
N ILE A 115 -39.80 -3.01 3.29
CA ILE A 115 -38.52 -3.55 3.75
C ILE A 115 -37.72 -2.38 4.32
N SER A 116 -38.13 -1.88 5.48
CA SER A 116 -37.30 -0.92 6.21
C SER A 116 -36.05 -1.64 6.72
N PRO A 117 -34.84 -1.15 6.44
CA PRO A 117 -33.64 -1.71 7.05
C PRO A 117 -33.79 -1.60 8.56
N GLU A 118 -33.76 -2.76 9.22
CA GLU A 118 -33.86 -2.95 10.67
C GLU A 118 -33.12 -1.83 11.41
N LYS A 119 -33.90 -0.95 12.08
CA LYS A 119 -33.35 0.15 12.88
C LYS A 119 -32.60 -0.45 14.05
N ILE A 120 -31.29 -0.29 14.06
CA ILE A 120 -30.44 -0.72 15.16
C ILE A 120 -30.71 0.22 16.34
N GLU A 121 -31.41 -0.25 17.38
CA GLU A 121 -31.74 0.53 18.59
C GLU A 121 -30.52 0.80 19.48
N LYS A 122 -29.53 -0.09 19.48
CA LYS A 122 -28.24 0.07 20.17
C LYS A 122 -27.10 -0.48 19.32
N GLY A 123 -26.10 0.34 19.03
CA GLY A 123 -24.86 -0.07 18.36
C GLY A 123 -24.54 0.71 17.09
N MET A 124 -23.52 0.23 16.38
CA MET A 124 -23.04 0.83 15.14
C MET A 124 -23.98 0.47 13.98
N THR A 125 -24.40 1.45 13.18
CA THR A 125 -25.23 1.14 12.00
C THR A 125 -24.41 0.36 10.96
N ARG A 126 -25.06 -0.48 10.14
CA ARG A 126 -24.38 -1.26 9.09
C ARG A 126 -23.49 -0.39 8.17
N SER A 127 -23.94 0.83 7.86
CA SER A 127 -23.15 1.78 7.09
C SER A 127 -21.96 2.37 7.85
N GLN A 128 -22.09 2.61 9.15
CA GLN A 128 -20.96 2.99 9.99
C GLN A 128 -19.93 1.86 10.05
N PHE A 129 -20.38 0.61 10.15
CA PHE A 129 -19.52 -0.57 10.12
C PHE A 129 -18.76 -0.68 8.79
N LEU A 130 -19.46 -0.54 7.66
CA LEU A 130 -18.81 -0.59 6.34
C LEU A 130 -17.81 0.56 6.13
N ASN A 131 -18.08 1.76 6.65
CA ASN A 131 -17.10 2.86 6.64
C ASN A 131 -15.86 2.54 7.49
N THR A 132 -16.05 1.96 8.68
CA THR A 132 -14.92 1.52 9.52
C THR A 132 -14.09 0.45 8.82
N ILE A 133 -14.72 -0.56 8.21
CA ILE A 133 -14.02 -1.61 7.47
C ILE A 133 -13.28 -1.04 6.26
N ALA A 134 -13.91 -0.14 5.50
CA ALA A 134 -13.27 0.53 4.37
C ALA A 134 -11.97 1.24 4.80
N LEU A 135 -12.04 2.03 5.88
CA LEU A 135 -10.89 2.75 6.45
C LEU A 135 -9.81 1.81 6.97
N LEU A 136 -10.17 0.71 7.65
CA LEU A 136 -9.22 -0.27 8.15
C LEU A 136 -8.52 -1.01 7.01
N LEU A 137 -9.24 -1.39 5.96
CA LEU A 137 -8.67 -2.06 4.81
C LEU A 137 -7.73 -1.14 4.03
N GLY A 138 -8.19 0.05 3.63
CA GLY A 138 -7.37 0.98 2.87
C GLY A 138 -6.22 1.55 3.68
N GLY A 139 -6.50 2.02 4.90
CA GLY A 139 -5.49 2.59 5.80
C GLY A 139 -4.50 1.53 6.29
N GLY A 140 -4.98 0.33 6.65
CA GLY A 140 -4.13 -0.79 7.04
C GLY A 140 -3.20 -1.21 5.91
N PHE A 141 -3.74 -1.41 4.70
CA PHE A 141 -2.93 -1.70 3.51
C PHE A 141 -1.86 -0.62 3.29
N PHE A 142 -2.25 0.65 3.32
CA PHE A 142 -1.33 1.76 3.10
C PHE A 142 -0.22 1.80 4.15
N MET A 143 -0.55 1.63 5.43
CA MET A 143 0.43 1.59 6.52
C MET A 143 1.37 0.39 6.40
N THR A 144 0.86 -0.79 6.04
CA THR A 144 1.69 -1.97 5.77
C THR A 144 2.64 -1.74 4.60
N LEU A 145 2.19 -1.05 3.55
CA LEU A 145 3.03 -0.69 2.40
C LEU A 145 4.13 0.29 2.80
N LEU A 146 3.82 1.34 3.55
CA LEU A 146 4.81 2.28 4.08
C LEU A 146 5.83 1.60 5.00
N TYR A 147 5.37 0.68 5.83
CA TYR A 147 6.23 -0.15 6.67
C TYR A 147 7.15 -1.02 5.81
N GLY A 148 6.62 -1.70 4.78
CA GLY A 148 7.39 -2.53 3.84
C GLY A 148 8.48 -1.73 3.12
N MET A 149 8.15 -0.52 2.65
CA MET A 149 9.12 0.38 2.00
C MET A 149 10.26 0.80 2.96
N SER A 150 9.94 1.00 4.24
CA SER A 150 10.90 1.40 5.27
C SER A 150 11.75 0.23 5.77
N ASN A 151 11.20 -0.98 5.78
CA ASN A 151 11.80 -2.20 6.32
C ASN A 151 12.76 -2.92 5.33
N ARG A 152 13.14 -2.28 4.21
CA ARG A 152 13.97 -2.85 3.14
C ARG A 152 15.37 -3.34 3.57
N TYR A 153 15.86 -2.91 4.74
CA TYR A 153 17.19 -3.28 5.27
C TYR A 153 17.12 -4.22 6.49
N ASN A 154 16.00 -4.91 6.68
CA ASN A 154 15.82 -5.83 7.79
C ASN A 154 16.39 -7.22 7.45
N TYR A 155 17.72 -7.31 7.48
CA TYR A 155 18.43 -8.57 7.32
C TYR A 155 18.02 -9.54 8.44
N LYS A 156 17.66 -10.77 8.08
CA LYS A 156 17.30 -11.83 9.03
C LYS A 156 18.15 -13.05 8.76
N VAL A 157 18.79 -13.58 9.79
CA VAL A 157 19.50 -14.86 9.72
C VAL A 157 18.51 -15.98 10.05
N LYS A 158 18.32 -16.91 9.12
CA LYS A 158 17.63 -18.18 9.38
C LYS A 158 18.65 -19.31 9.39
N LYS A 159 18.81 -19.97 10.53
CA LYS A 159 19.68 -21.14 10.67
C LYS A 159 18.88 -22.40 10.41
N ILE A 160 19.23 -23.14 9.36
CA ILE A 160 18.57 -24.39 8.97
C ILE A 160 19.61 -25.50 9.09
N LYS A 161 19.31 -26.54 9.87
CA LYS A 161 20.13 -27.75 9.93
C LYS A 161 19.66 -28.69 8.82
N LEU A 162 20.50 -28.88 7.81
CA LEU A 162 20.22 -29.82 6.73
C LEU A 162 20.73 -31.21 7.13
N LYS A 163 19.88 -32.22 6.97
CA LYS A 163 20.22 -33.63 7.18
C LYS A 163 19.87 -34.39 5.91
N PHE A 164 20.84 -35.11 5.37
CA PHE A 164 20.67 -35.99 4.21
C PHE A 164 21.25 -37.35 4.55
N ASP A 165 20.60 -38.42 4.08
CA ASP A 165 20.99 -39.78 4.42
C ASP A 165 22.34 -40.18 3.78
N ASN A 166 22.66 -39.61 2.62
CA ASN A 166 23.89 -39.87 1.86
C ASN A 166 24.89 -38.70 1.90
N LEU A 167 24.90 -37.90 2.98
CA LEU A 167 25.84 -36.77 3.10
C LEU A 167 27.27 -37.30 3.35
N PRO A 168 28.27 -37.00 2.48
CA PRO A 168 29.64 -37.44 2.72
C PRO A 168 30.18 -36.86 4.03
N GLU A 169 31.03 -37.62 4.74
CA GLU A 169 31.51 -37.21 6.07
C GLU A 169 32.28 -35.89 6.05
N SER A 170 32.96 -35.56 4.94
CA SER A 170 33.66 -34.29 4.74
C SER A 170 32.76 -33.05 4.80
N PHE A 171 31.44 -33.21 4.61
CA PHE A 171 30.46 -32.12 4.69
C PHE A 171 29.77 -32.04 6.07
N ARG A 172 30.04 -32.97 7.01
CA ARG A 172 29.45 -32.91 8.36
C ARG A 172 30.05 -31.75 9.14
N GLY A 173 29.18 -30.90 9.66
CA GLY A 173 29.59 -29.71 10.42
C GLY A 173 29.90 -28.49 9.56
N LEU A 174 29.92 -28.63 8.23
CA LEU A 174 30.08 -27.52 7.30
C LEU A 174 28.98 -26.47 7.51
N LYS A 175 29.40 -25.21 7.67
CA LYS A 175 28.52 -24.05 7.75
C LYS A 175 28.58 -23.29 6.43
N ALA A 176 27.51 -23.41 5.65
CA ALA A 176 27.30 -22.57 4.48
C ALA A 176 26.35 -21.42 4.79
N VAL A 177 26.71 -20.21 4.37
CA VAL A 177 25.80 -19.06 4.37
C VAL A 177 25.40 -18.77 2.93
N HIS A 178 24.10 -18.69 2.68
CA HIS A 178 23.58 -18.29 1.38
C HIS A 178 22.90 -16.93 1.50
N ILE A 179 23.33 -15.99 0.64
CA ILE A 179 22.79 -14.65 0.57
C ILE A 179 22.09 -14.48 -0.78
N SER A 180 20.81 -14.15 -0.74
CA SER A 180 19.97 -13.94 -1.93
C SER A 180 19.52 -12.48 -2.05
N ASP A 181 19.29 -12.02 -3.28
CA ASP A 181 18.61 -10.76 -3.63
C ASP A 181 19.20 -9.50 -2.98
N ILE A 182 20.53 -9.45 -2.90
CA ILE A 182 21.26 -8.21 -2.63
C ILE A 182 21.05 -7.26 -3.83
N HIS A 183 20.03 -6.40 -3.72
CA HIS A 183 19.75 -5.31 -4.67
C HIS A 183 20.78 -4.20 -4.52
N SER A 184 21.99 -4.43 -5.05
CA SER A 184 23.10 -3.48 -5.02
C SER A 184 22.77 -2.11 -5.59
N GLY A 185 21.91 -2.05 -6.60
CA GLY A 185 21.44 -0.80 -7.22
C GLY A 185 20.46 0.03 -6.37
N SER A 186 20.04 -0.43 -5.19
CA SER A 186 19.14 0.29 -4.27
C SER A 186 19.76 0.55 -2.88
N PHE A 187 21.05 0.24 -2.71
CA PHE A 187 21.78 0.44 -1.48
C PHE A 187 22.31 1.86 -1.37
N ASN A 188 21.49 2.71 -0.76
CA ASN A 188 21.88 4.10 -0.46
C ASN A 188 22.26 4.24 1.02
N ASN A 189 22.19 3.15 1.80
CA ASN A 189 22.47 3.14 3.22
C ASN A 189 23.68 2.22 3.50
N ILE A 190 24.87 2.80 3.43
CA ILE A 190 26.14 2.11 3.69
C ILE A 190 26.14 1.46 5.07
N LYS A 191 25.58 2.13 6.09
CA LYS A 191 25.48 1.57 7.47
C LYS A 191 24.65 0.30 7.51
N ALA A 192 23.55 0.24 6.77
CA ALA A 192 22.72 -0.95 6.68
C ALA A 192 23.45 -2.10 5.98
N VAL A 193 24.09 -1.83 4.83
CA VAL A 193 24.88 -2.84 4.11
C VAL A 193 25.99 -3.39 5.00
N LYS A 194 26.72 -2.50 5.69
CA LYS A 194 27.76 -2.90 6.65
C LYS A 194 27.20 -3.82 7.73
N ARG A 195 26.04 -3.49 8.32
CA ARG A 195 25.36 -4.37 9.28
C ARG A 195 25.08 -5.76 8.69
N GLY A 196 24.62 -5.84 7.45
CA GLY A 196 24.40 -7.12 6.77
C GLY A 196 25.68 -7.94 6.61
N VAL A 197 26.79 -7.28 6.24
CA VAL A 197 28.12 -7.91 6.16
C VAL A 197 28.60 -8.37 7.53
N ASP A 198 28.50 -7.52 8.56
CA ASP A 198 28.88 -7.85 9.93
C ASP A 198 28.07 -9.05 10.45
N MET A 199 26.77 -9.12 10.12
CA MET A 199 25.91 -10.26 10.45
C MET A 199 26.41 -11.55 9.79
N VAL A 200 26.76 -11.52 8.49
CA VAL A 200 27.30 -12.69 7.78
C VAL A 200 28.62 -13.15 8.40
N ASN A 201 29.54 -12.21 8.65
CA ASN A 201 30.83 -12.52 9.24
C ASN A 201 30.69 -13.14 10.64
N SER A 202 29.72 -12.67 11.44
CA SER A 202 29.45 -13.23 12.77
C SER A 202 29.03 -14.70 12.77
N LEU A 203 28.56 -15.22 11.62
CA LEU A 203 28.14 -16.63 11.51
C LEU A 203 29.31 -17.59 11.41
N ASN A 204 30.54 -17.10 11.16
CA ASN A 204 31.76 -17.92 11.01
C ASN A 204 31.50 -19.10 10.08
N ALA A 205 31.04 -18.80 8.86
CA ALA A 205 30.73 -19.78 7.84
C ALA A 205 32.00 -20.19 7.09
N ASP A 206 32.08 -21.47 6.72
CA ASP A 206 33.18 -22.02 5.94
C ASP A 206 33.07 -21.61 4.47
N VAL A 207 31.83 -21.44 3.98
CA VAL A 207 31.54 -21.04 2.60
C VAL A 207 30.39 -20.03 2.58
N VAL A 208 30.57 -18.95 1.81
CA VAL A 208 29.53 -17.94 1.57
C VAL A 208 29.13 -17.99 0.09
N PHE A 209 27.87 -18.32 -0.17
CA PHE A 209 27.26 -18.29 -1.48
C PHE A 209 26.49 -16.98 -1.68
N PHE A 210 26.71 -16.34 -2.82
CA PHE A 210 26.04 -15.11 -3.20
C PHE A 210 25.29 -15.32 -4.50
N TYR A 211 23.96 -15.21 -4.47
CA TYR A 211 23.13 -15.28 -5.67
C TYR A 211 22.54 -13.90 -5.99
N ARG A 212 22.94 -13.36 -7.15
CA ARG A 212 22.39 -12.13 -7.71
C ARG A 212 21.40 -12.49 -8.82
N ARG A 213 20.14 -12.12 -8.66
CA ARG A 213 19.20 -12.07 -9.78
C ARG A 213 19.52 -10.82 -10.61
N PHE A 214 20.04 -10.99 -11.82
CA PHE A 214 20.10 -9.89 -12.79
C PHE A 214 18.66 -9.57 -13.20
N SER A 215 18.12 -8.46 -12.72
CA SER A 215 17.03 -7.78 -13.39
C SER A 215 17.61 -6.49 -13.96
N GLU A 216 17.75 -6.46 -15.29
CA GLU A 216 18.00 -5.25 -16.07
C GLU A 216 16.88 -4.22 -15.89
#